data_AF-A0A7S3MEV5-F1
#
_entry.id   AF-A0A7S3MEV5-F1
#
_cell.length_a   1.000
_cell.length_b   1.000
_cell.length_c   1.000
_cell.angle_alpha   90.00
_cell.angle_beta   90.00
_cell.angle_gamma   90.00
#
_symmetry.space_group_name_H-M   'P 1'
#
loop_
_entity.id
_entity.type
_entity.pdbx_description
1 polymer ?
#
loop_
_entity_poly.entity_id
_entity_poly.type
_entity_poly.pdbx_seq_one_letter_code
_entity_poly.pdbx_strand_id
1 'polypeptide(L)'
;MQQSFLVSSSNKPSEKINNSLWCGLFDNHTKDEEHLQEIFYVRVLLIGSLLIAAATVSGLSYTTLTNIEHTKFLAQYNSISESALNSIDDSFSKTNIGMRELASTYSYNYPNSSSYPNVAWLGFQRTAGLLGNISSLTNMAFSPIVEPSELASYEAFMKEYYLRDPLVVVPVPYPGMDLGQVWSLDW
;
A
#
# COMPACT_ATOMS: atom_id res chain seq x y z
N MET A 1 2.88 -16.39 3.74
CA MET A 1 3.91 -17.15 3.01
C MET A 1 5.21 -16.34 3.06
N GLN A 2 6.11 -16.68 3.99
CA GLN A 2 7.43 -16.05 4.11
C GLN A 2 8.40 -16.77 3.17
N GLN A 3 8.95 -16.07 2.18
CA GLN A 3 10.06 -16.59 1.39
C GLN A 3 11.37 -16.05 1.96
N SER A 4 12.08 -16.93 2.64
CA SER A 4 13.46 -16.78 3.08
C SER A 4 14.38 -16.76 1.85
N PHE A 5 14.95 -15.59 1.53
CA PHE A 5 16.04 -15.49 0.56
C PHE A 5 17.34 -15.98 1.22
N LEU A 6 17.77 -17.18 0.84
CA LEU A 6 19.10 -17.70 1.12
C LEU A 6 20.12 -16.92 0.27
N VAL A 7 20.89 -16.07 0.94
CA VAL A 7 22.08 -15.42 0.39
C VAL A 7 23.16 -16.49 0.20
N SER A 8 23.34 -16.92 -1.04
CA SER A 8 24.46 -17.79 -1.43
C SER A 8 25.74 -16.94 -1.52
N SER A 9 26.58 -17.07 -0.50
CA SER A 9 27.92 -16.50 -0.44
C SER A 9 28.83 -17.21 -1.46
N SER A 10 29.08 -16.54 -2.58
CA SER A 10 30.07 -16.99 -3.56
C SER A 10 31.48 -16.69 -3.03
N ASN A 11 32.17 -17.76 -2.65
CA ASN A 11 33.58 -17.75 -2.26
C ASN A 11 34.45 -17.16 -3.38
N LYS A 12 35.05 -15.99 -3.13
CA LYS A 12 36.15 -15.46 -3.93
C LYS A 12 37.39 -16.36 -3.77
N PRO A 13 37.99 -16.88 -4.85
CA PRO A 13 39.34 -17.42 -4.76
C PRO A 13 40.32 -16.28 -4.46
N SER A 14 41.09 -16.41 -3.37
CA SER A 14 42.18 -15.48 -3.04
C SER A 14 43.33 -15.70 -4.01
N GLU A 15 43.36 -14.89 -5.06
CA GLU A 15 44.47 -14.85 -6.00
C GLU A 15 45.68 -14.22 -5.29
N LYS A 16 46.69 -15.04 -4.99
CA LYS A 16 47.96 -14.58 -4.43
C LYS A 16 48.69 -13.79 -5.51
N ILE A 17 48.57 -12.46 -5.46
CA ILE A 17 49.33 -11.55 -6.29
C ILE A 17 50.81 -11.66 -5.89
N ASN A 18 51.60 -12.23 -6.80
CA ASN A 18 53.05 -12.41 -6.67
C ASN A 18 53.72 -11.03 -6.82
N ASN A 19 54.03 -10.38 -5.70
CA ASN A 19 54.63 -9.04 -5.66
C ASN A 19 56.14 -8.99 -5.98
N SER A 20 56.74 -10.07 -6.50
CA SER A 20 58.20 -10.15 -6.71
C SER A 20 58.69 -9.70 -8.09
N LEU A 21 57.79 -9.29 -9.01
CA LEU A 21 58.19 -8.93 -10.38
C LEU A 21 58.49 -7.43 -10.59
N TRP A 22 58.21 -6.57 -9.59
CA TRP A 22 58.29 -5.10 -9.75
C TRP A 22 59.61 -4.47 -9.30
N CYS A 23 60.56 -5.24 -8.76
CA CYS A 23 61.81 -4.68 -8.25
C CYS A 23 62.99 -4.70 -9.24
N GLY A 24 62.81 -5.21 -10.46
CA GLY A 24 63.89 -5.33 -11.46
C GLY A 24 63.93 -4.24 -12.55
N LEU A 25 62.98 -3.30 -12.56
CA LEU A 25 62.81 -2.36 -13.68
C LEU A 25 63.44 -0.98 -13.44
N PHE A 26 64.26 -0.85 -12.41
CA PHE A 26 64.91 0.40 -12.01
C PHE A 26 66.38 0.21 -11.65
N ASP A 27 67.10 -0.65 -12.38
CA ASP A 27 68.57 -0.65 -12.27
C ASP A 27 69.12 0.47 -13.15
N ASN A 28 69.62 1.49 -12.47
CA ASN A 28 69.88 2.82 -12.98
C ASN A 28 71.36 2.90 -13.35
N HIS A 29 71.71 2.58 -14.60
CA HIS A 29 73.07 2.78 -15.09
C HIS A 29 73.23 4.21 -15.60
N THR A 30 74.01 4.98 -14.85
CA THR A 30 74.35 6.38 -15.08
C THR A 30 75.19 6.56 -16.33
N LYS A 31 74.56 7.06 -17.39
CA LYS A 31 75.03 7.99 -18.45
C LYS A 31 73.88 8.14 -19.44
N ASP A 32 73.69 9.32 -20.00
CA ASP A 32 72.67 9.70 -21.01
C ASP A 32 71.46 10.46 -20.45
N GLU A 33 71.60 11.79 -20.39
CA GLU A 33 70.51 12.71 -20.05
C GLU A 33 69.33 12.63 -21.04
N GLU A 34 69.54 12.10 -22.25
CA GLU A 34 68.49 11.84 -23.24
C GLU A 34 67.56 10.67 -22.84
N HIS A 35 68.10 9.57 -22.29
CA HIS A 35 67.29 8.40 -21.92
C HIS A 35 66.39 8.62 -20.69
N LEU A 36 66.79 9.51 -19.77
CA LEU A 36 65.95 9.90 -18.64
C LEU A 36 64.71 10.69 -19.08
N GLN A 37 64.81 11.49 -20.15
CA GLN A 37 63.66 12.22 -20.71
C GLN A 37 62.66 11.27 -21.38
N GLU A 38 63.14 10.27 -22.10
CA GLU A 38 62.28 9.24 -22.73
C GLU A 38 61.49 8.45 -21.69
N ILE A 39 62.13 8.01 -20.60
CA ILE A 39 61.48 7.28 -19.51
C ILE A 39 60.43 8.15 -18.81
N PHE A 40 60.74 9.43 -18.59
CA PHE A 40 59.77 10.36 -17.99
C PHE A 40 58.55 10.55 -18.89
N TYR A 41 58.75 10.70 -20.20
CA TYR A 41 57.68 10.85 -21.19
C TYR A 41 56.74 9.64 -21.23
N VAL A 42 57.30 8.42 -21.26
CA VAL A 42 56.49 7.18 -21.24
C VAL A 42 55.65 7.07 -19.98
N ARG A 43 56.17 7.49 -18.81
CA ARG A 43 55.40 7.47 -17.56
C ARG A 43 54.26 8.48 -17.56
N VAL A 44 54.49 9.69 -18.06
CA VAL A 44 53.43 10.70 -18.18
C VAL A 44 52.33 10.23 -19.14
N LEU A 45 52.70 9.63 -20.27
CA LEU A 45 51.73 9.04 -21.21
C LEU A 45 50.93 7.89 -20.58
N LEU A 46 51.58 7.04 -19.78
CA LEU A 46 50.91 5.94 -19.09
C LEU A 46 49.92 6.44 -18.03
N ILE A 47 50.31 7.45 -17.25
CA ILE A 47 49.40 8.07 -16.28
C ILE A 47 48.24 8.77 -17.00
N GLY A 48 48.51 9.45 -18.11
CA GLY A 48 47.48 10.09 -18.93
C GLY A 48 46.48 9.10 -19.50
N SER A 49 46.93 7.98 -20.06
CA SER A 49 46.04 6.95 -20.60
C SER A 49 45.21 6.28 -19.50
N LEU A 50 45.78 6.08 -18.31
CA LEU A 50 45.07 5.55 -17.14
C LEU A 50 43.95 6.50 -16.69
N LEU A 51 44.21 7.80 -16.64
CA LEU A 51 43.22 8.82 -16.27
C LEU A 51 42.08 8.89 -17.28
N ILE A 52 42.38 8.82 -18.59
CA ILE A 52 41.36 8.81 -19.65
C ILE A 52 40.50 7.53 -19.56
N ALA A 53 41.13 6.37 -19.35
CA ALA A 53 40.41 5.11 -19.19
C ALA A 53 39.48 5.15 -17.95
N ALA A 54 39.96 5.68 -16.82
CA ALA A 54 39.15 5.82 -15.61
C ALA A 54 37.95 6.76 -15.83
N ALA A 55 38.16 7.90 -16.50
CA ALA A 55 37.09 8.87 -16.77
C ALA A 55 36.01 8.30 -17.71
N THR A 56 36.42 7.60 -18.77
CA THR A 56 35.48 7.01 -19.75
C THR A 56 34.65 5.89 -19.13
N VAL A 57 35.28 4.97 -18.40
CA VAL A 57 34.57 3.89 -17.70
C VAL A 57 33.62 4.44 -16.63
N SER A 58 34.05 5.47 -15.88
CA SER A 58 33.20 6.11 -14.87
C SER A 58 31.99 6.78 -15.49
N GLY A 59 32.16 7.51 -16.60
CA GLY A 59 31.04 8.16 -17.32
C GLY A 59 30.05 7.17 -17.92
N LEU A 60 30.55 6.10 -18.56
CA LEU A 60 29.70 5.03 -19.10
C LEU A 60 28.95 4.27 -18.00
N SER A 61 29.62 4.00 -16.88
CA SER A 61 29.01 3.33 -15.73
C SER A 61 27.92 4.21 -15.11
N TYR A 62 28.20 5.50 -14.93
CA TYR A 62 27.24 6.46 -14.36
C TYR A 62 25.97 6.56 -15.21
N THR A 63 26.11 6.73 -16.52
CA THR A 63 24.97 6.84 -17.44
C THR A 63 24.15 5.55 -17.51
N THR A 64 24.81 4.40 -17.59
CA THR A 64 24.14 3.09 -17.61
C THR A 64 23.40 2.83 -16.29
N LEU A 65 24.05 3.10 -15.16
CA LEU A 65 23.46 2.92 -13.85
C LEU A 65 22.25 3.84 -13.67
N THR A 66 22.36 5.11 -14.04
CA THR A 66 21.26 6.08 -13.95
C THR A 66 20.05 5.61 -14.77
N ASN A 67 20.27 5.08 -15.97
CA ASN A 67 19.18 4.55 -16.81
C ASN A 67 18.52 3.33 -16.17
N ILE A 68 19.32 2.40 -15.63
CA ILE A 68 18.79 1.21 -14.94
C ILE A 68 18.01 1.59 -13.69
N GLU A 69 18.52 2.52 -12.89
CA GLU A 69 17.86 3.03 -11.69
C GLU A 69 16.53 3.68 -12.04
N HIS A 70 16.50 4.52 -13.08
CA HIS A 70 15.28 5.16 -13.54
C HIS A 70 14.24 4.15 -14.04
N THR A 71 14.63 3.18 -14.88
CA THR A 71 13.72 2.13 -15.36
C THR A 71 13.20 1.27 -14.21
N LYS A 72 14.08 0.91 -13.26
CA LYS A 72 13.68 0.13 -12.08
C LYS A 72 12.72 0.91 -11.19
N PHE A 73 12.99 2.20 -10.99
CA PHE A 73 12.11 3.08 -10.23
C PHE A 73 10.73 3.17 -10.89
N LEU A 74 10.66 3.41 -12.21
CA LEU A 74 9.39 3.47 -12.93
C LEU A 74 8.61 2.14 -12.83
N ALA A 75 9.29 1.00 -13.01
CA ALA A 75 8.65 -0.30 -12.90
C ALA A 75 8.09 -0.55 -11.49
N GLN A 76 8.85 -0.20 -10.45
CA GLN A 76 8.40 -0.33 -9.06
C GLN A 76 7.25 0.62 -8.74
N TYR A 77 7.35 1.88 -9.17
CA TYR A 77 6.31 2.88 -8.98
C TYR A 77 5.01 2.46 -9.65
N ASN A 78 5.08 2.00 -10.91
CA ASN A 78 3.90 1.53 -11.64
C ASN A 78 3.28 0.30 -10.97
N SER A 79 4.11 -0.68 -10.55
CA SER A 79 3.61 -1.87 -9.87
C SER A 79 2.94 -1.55 -8.52
N ILE A 80 3.50 -0.63 -7.73
CA ILE A 80 2.90 -0.17 -6.48
C ILE A 80 1.59 0.57 -6.75
N SER A 81 1.58 1.46 -7.75
CA SER A 81 0.40 2.23 -8.13
C SER A 81 -0.74 1.34 -8.61
N GLU A 82 -0.44 0.36 -9.47
CA GLU A 82 -1.38 -0.64 -9.96
C GLU A 82 -1.90 -1.52 -8.82
N SER A 83 -1.03 -1.97 -7.94
CA SER A 83 -1.43 -2.76 -6.76
C SER A 83 -2.34 -1.96 -5.82
N ALA A 84 -2.06 -0.66 -5.63
CA ALA A 84 -2.88 0.23 -4.83
C ALA A 84 -4.27 0.43 -5.47
N LEU A 85 -4.32 0.66 -6.79
CA LEU A 85 -5.58 0.78 -7.53
C LEU A 85 -6.42 -0.49 -7.43
N ASN A 86 -5.80 -1.66 -7.65
CA ASN A 86 -6.48 -2.95 -7.54
C ASN A 86 -7.00 -3.19 -6.11
N SER A 87 -6.22 -2.82 -5.09
CA SER A 87 -6.67 -2.94 -3.69
C SER A 87 -7.88 -2.04 -3.37
N ILE A 88 -7.95 -0.85 -3.99
CA ILE A 88 -9.08 0.06 -3.84
C ILE A 88 -10.31 -0.51 -4.55
N ASP A 89 -10.15 -0.97 -5.80
CA ASP A 89 -11.25 -1.55 -6.58
C ASP A 89 -11.84 -2.80 -5.90
N ASP A 90 -10.98 -3.70 -5.42
CA ASP A 90 -11.39 -4.87 -4.64
C ASP A 90 -12.18 -4.47 -3.37
N SER A 91 -11.79 -3.38 -2.72
CA SER A 91 -12.47 -2.89 -1.51
C SER A 91 -13.86 -2.33 -1.84
N PHE A 92 -13.99 -1.57 -2.93
CA PHE A 92 -15.27 -1.07 -3.40
C PHE A 92 -16.19 -2.19 -3.89
N SER A 93 -15.64 -3.19 -4.59
CA SER A 93 -16.37 -4.37 -5.04
C SER A 93 -16.97 -5.13 -3.86
N LYS A 94 -16.17 -5.42 -2.81
CA LYS A 94 -16.63 -6.06 -1.56
C LYS A 94 -17.69 -5.24 -0.83
N THR A 95 -17.50 -3.92 -0.77
CA THR A 95 -18.46 -2.98 -0.19
C THR A 95 -19.80 -3.04 -0.92
N ASN A 96 -19.78 -3.00 -2.26
CA ASN A 96 -20.98 -3.06 -3.10
C ASN A 96 -21.71 -4.41 -2.97
N ILE A 97 -20.98 -5.52 -2.88
CA ILE A 97 -21.57 -6.84 -2.59
C ILE A 97 -22.29 -6.82 -1.24
N GLY A 98 -21.67 -6.26 -0.19
CA GLY A 98 -22.28 -6.12 1.13
C GLY A 98 -23.57 -5.31 1.12
N MET A 99 -23.53 -4.13 0.49
CA MET A 99 -24.70 -3.27 0.38
C MET A 99 -25.83 -3.93 -0.41
N ARG A 100 -25.52 -4.65 -1.49
CA ARG A 100 -26.51 -5.41 -2.27
C ARG A 100 -27.13 -6.53 -1.46
N GLU A 101 -26.34 -7.26 -0.68
CA GLU A 101 -26.84 -8.32 0.18
C GLU A 101 -27.77 -7.77 1.27
N LEU A 102 -27.38 -6.66 1.90
CA LEU A 102 -28.22 -5.96 2.88
C LEU A 102 -29.52 -5.48 2.25
N ALA A 103 -29.46 -4.81 1.10
CA ALA A 103 -30.65 -4.35 0.38
C ALA A 103 -31.56 -5.51 -0.03
N SER A 104 -30.99 -6.61 -0.54
CA SER A 104 -31.76 -7.81 -0.91
C SER A 104 -32.41 -8.46 0.31
N THR A 105 -31.71 -8.49 1.44
CA THR A 105 -32.24 -9.01 2.70
C THR A 105 -33.43 -8.18 3.17
N TYR A 106 -33.35 -6.85 3.11
CA TYR A 106 -34.47 -5.98 3.44
C TYR A 106 -35.64 -6.15 2.47
N SER A 107 -35.38 -6.23 1.17
CA SER A 107 -36.41 -6.45 0.15
C SER A 107 -37.13 -7.79 0.33
N TYR A 108 -36.44 -8.83 0.80
CA TYR A 108 -37.04 -10.14 1.05
C TYR A 108 -37.86 -10.17 2.35
N ASN A 109 -37.35 -9.55 3.42
CA ASN A 109 -38.05 -9.49 4.71
C ASN A 109 -39.25 -8.54 4.69
N TYR A 110 -39.20 -7.47 3.90
CA TYR A 110 -40.23 -6.44 3.80
C TYR A 110 -40.62 -6.18 2.33
N PRO A 111 -41.31 -7.13 1.67
CA PRO A 111 -41.63 -7.01 0.24
C PRO A 111 -42.70 -5.95 -0.05
N ASN A 112 -43.48 -5.56 0.96
CA ASN A 112 -44.56 -4.59 0.81
C ASN A 112 -44.04 -3.17 1.03
N SER A 113 -44.32 -2.27 0.08
CA SER A 113 -43.99 -0.85 0.23
C SER A 113 -44.70 -0.19 1.41
N SER A 114 -45.89 -0.68 1.78
CA SER A 114 -46.66 -0.18 2.92
C SER A 114 -46.03 -0.45 4.29
N SER A 115 -45.00 -1.30 4.36
CA SER A 115 -44.26 -1.54 5.60
C SER A 115 -43.19 -0.47 5.85
N TYR A 116 -42.75 0.24 4.81
CA TYR A 116 -41.82 1.37 4.96
C TYR A 116 -42.56 2.59 5.53
N PRO A 117 -41.92 3.38 6.41
CA PRO A 117 -40.53 3.28 6.86
C PRO A 117 -40.32 2.37 8.09
N ASN A 118 -41.38 1.79 8.65
CA ASN A 118 -41.38 0.99 9.87
C ASN A 118 -40.83 -0.43 9.65
N VAL A 119 -39.60 -0.53 9.14
CA VAL A 119 -38.89 -1.78 8.86
C VAL A 119 -37.61 -1.86 9.68
N ALA A 120 -37.47 -2.92 10.47
CA ALA A 120 -36.27 -3.17 11.27
C ALA A 120 -36.05 -4.67 11.46
N TRP A 121 -34.90 -5.14 10.96
CA TRP A 121 -34.56 -6.55 10.98
C TRP A 121 -34.05 -7.00 12.36
N LEU A 122 -34.75 -7.92 13.02
CA LEU A 122 -34.29 -8.52 14.27
C LEU A 122 -32.95 -9.25 14.08
N GLY A 123 -31.98 -8.94 14.94
CA GLY A 123 -30.62 -9.45 14.83
C GLY A 123 -29.75 -8.69 13.82
N PHE A 124 -30.21 -7.55 13.30
CA PHE A 124 -29.45 -6.69 12.38
C PHE A 124 -28.03 -6.45 12.88
N GLN A 125 -27.84 -6.11 14.16
CA GLN A 125 -26.51 -5.78 14.70
C GLN A 125 -25.50 -6.92 14.52
N ARG A 126 -25.90 -8.17 14.78
CA ARG A 126 -25.01 -9.33 14.63
C ARG A 126 -24.71 -9.59 13.16
N THR A 127 -25.72 -9.55 12.30
CA THR A 127 -25.51 -9.83 10.89
C THR A 127 -24.76 -8.71 10.20
N ALA A 128 -25.02 -7.45 10.57
CA ALA A 128 -24.26 -6.30 10.10
C ALA A 128 -22.79 -6.39 10.53
N GLY A 129 -22.48 -6.89 11.73
CA GLY A 129 -21.10 -7.16 12.13
C GLY A 129 -20.41 -8.21 11.23
N LEU A 130 -21.10 -9.31 10.92
CA LEU A 130 -20.56 -10.36 10.05
C LEU A 130 -20.41 -9.89 8.60
N LEU A 131 -21.44 -9.25 8.07
CA LEU A 131 -21.47 -8.75 6.70
C LEU A 131 -20.48 -7.59 6.53
N GLY A 132 -20.27 -6.76 7.56
CA GLY A 132 -19.27 -5.70 7.56
C GLY A 132 -17.85 -6.26 7.46
N ASN A 133 -17.58 -7.35 8.20
CA ASN A 133 -16.30 -8.05 8.11
C ASN A 133 -16.05 -8.65 6.71
N ILE A 134 -17.07 -9.20 6.05
CA ILE A 134 -16.97 -9.75 4.69
C ILE A 134 -16.78 -8.63 3.65
N SER A 135 -17.44 -7.50 3.86
CA SER A 135 -17.48 -6.38 2.92
C SER A 135 -16.39 -5.33 3.13
N SER A 136 -15.45 -5.56 4.05
CA SER A 136 -14.43 -4.58 4.47
C SER A 136 -15.03 -3.25 4.96
N LEU A 137 -16.23 -3.29 5.52
CA LEU A 137 -16.92 -2.13 6.10
C LEU A 137 -16.83 -2.18 7.62
N THR A 138 -16.23 -1.15 8.21
CA THR A 138 -16.14 -1.04 9.68
C THR A 138 -17.52 -0.86 10.32
N ASN A 139 -18.44 -0.17 9.63
CA ASN A 139 -19.78 0.11 10.11
C ASN A 139 -20.77 -0.03 8.95
N MET A 140 -21.87 -0.72 9.20
CA MET A 140 -23.03 -0.71 8.32
C MET A 140 -24.23 -0.25 9.10
N ALA A 141 -24.98 0.67 8.51
CA ALA A 141 -26.20 1.20 9.06
C ALA A 141 -27.28 1.14 7.99
N PHE A 142 -28.50 0.90 8.42
CA PHE A 142 -29.69 1.06 7.61
C PHE A 142 -30.50 2.22 8.20
N SER A 143 -30.86 3.18 7.36
CA SER A 143 -31.70 4.30 7.74
C SER A 143 -32.79 4.46 6.69
N PRO A 144 -34.07 4.22 7.03
CA PRO A 144 -35.15 4.55 6.13
C PRO A 144 -35.30 6.06 6.02
N ILE A 145 -35.85 6.52 4.90
CA ILE A 145 -36.30 7.90 4.73
C ILE A 145 -37.71 7.96 5.31
N VAL A 146 -37.92 8.83 6.30
CA VAL A 146 -39.19 8.97 7.03
C VAL A 146 -39.78 10.32 6.69
N GLU A 147 -41.05 10.36 6.28
CA GLU A 147 -41.75 11.62 6.08
C GLU A 147 -42.14 12.25 7.42
N PRO A 148 -42.24 13.60 7.53
CA PRO A 148 -42.63 14.26 8.78
C PRO A 148 -43.99 13.80 9.33
N SER A 149 -44.91 13.41 8.45
CA SER A 149 -46.23 12.83 8.78
C SER A 149 -46.15 11.46 9.46
N GLU A 150 -45.09 10.70 9.19
CA GLU A 150 -44.89 9.33 9.66
C GLU A 150 -43.98 9.26 10.89
N LEU A 151 -43.34 10.38 11.26
CA LEU A 151 -42.34 10.47 12.30
C LEU A 151 -42.78 9.84 13.63
N ALA A 152 -43.95 10.23 14.14
CA ALA A 152 -44.45 9.73 15.43
C ALA A 152 -44.70 8.21 15.42
N SER A 153 -45.12 7.66 14.29
CA SER A 153 -45.32 6.23 14.10
C SER A 153 -43.98 5.49 14.08
N TYR A 154 -42.99 6.04 13.38
CA TYR A 154 -41.65 5.49 13.28
C TYR A 154 -40.90 5.51 14.62
N GLU A 155 -40.98 6.59 15.39
CA GLU A 155 -40.34 6.68 16.71
C GLU A 155 -40.92 5.66 17.70
N ALA A 156 -42.25 5.49 17.70
CA ALA A 156 -42.91 4.47 18.49
C ALA A 156 -42.48 3.05 18.09
N PHE A 157 -42.40 2.80 16.77
CA PHE A 157 -41.91 1.54 16.21
C PHE A 157 -40.46 1.25 16.62
N MET A 158 -39.56 2.22 16.49
CA MET A 158 -38.14 2.07 16.85
C MET A 158 -37.95 1.87 18.34
N LYS A 159 -38.72 2.57 19.18
CA LYS A 159 -38.74 2.35 20.62
C LYS A 159 -39.12 0.91 20.95
N GLU A 160 -40.18 0.39 20.33
CA GLU A 160 -40.59 -1.01 20.51
C GLU A 160 -39.51 -1.99 20.00
N TYR A 161 -38.92 -1.72 18.85
CA TYR A 161 -37.83 -2.53 18.29
C TYR A 161 -36.64 -2.63 19.26
N TYR A 162 -36.17 -1.52 19.82
CA TYR A 162 -35.07 -1.51 20.78
C TYR A 162 -35.39 -2.26 22.07
N LEU A 163 -36.65 -2.27 22.50
CA LEU A 163 -37.08 -3.03 23.68
C LEU A 163 -37.25 -4.53 23.38
N ARG A 164 -37.58 -4.88 22.14
CA ARG A 164 -37.88 -6.24 21.70
C ARG A 164 -36.63 -7.05 21.30
N ASP A 165 -35.64 -6.41 20.67
CA ASP A 165 -34.44 -7.12 20.22
C ASP A 165 -33.41 -7.22 21.36
N PRO A 166 -33.20 -8.42 21.95
CA PRO A 166 -32.25 -8.58 23.05
C PRO A 166 -30.79 -8.45 22.60
N LEU A 167 -30.53 -8.46 21.29
CA LEU A 167 -29.19 -8.37 20.73
C LEU A 167 -28.76 -6.92 20.45
N VAL A 168 -29.70 -5.97 20.54
CA VAL A 168 -29.37 -4.57 20.33
C VAL A 168 -28.71 -4.00 21.58
N VAL A 169 -27.52 -3.44 21.40
CA VAL A 169 -26.89 -2.61 22.43
C VAL A 169 -27.65 -1.29 22.47
N VAL A 170 -28.54 -1.13 23.44
CA VAL A 170 -29.30 0.10 23.63
C VAL A 170 -28.32 1.23 24.01
N PRO A 171 -28.14 2.25 23.15
CA PRO A 171 -27.28 3.37 23.49
C PRO A 171 -27.87 4.11 24.69
N VAL A 172 -27.00 4.56 25.61
CA VAL A 172 -27.45 5.41 26.72
C VAL A 172 -28.07 6.67 26.11
N PRO A 173 -29.36 6.96 26.37
CA PRO A 173 -30.00 8.13 25.80
C PRO A 173 -29.26 9.39 26.23
N TYR A 174 -29.02 10.30 25.28
CA TYR A 174 -28.52 11.62 25.62
C TYR A 174 -29.55 12.34 26.51
N PRO A 175 -29.11 13.18 27.48
CA PRO A 175 -30.04 13.93 28.31
C PRO A 175 -31.01 14.74 27.45
N GLY A 176 -32.33 14.48 27.62
CA GLY A 176 -33.38 15.14 26.85
C GLY A 176 -33.79 14.43 25.56
N MET A 177 -33.25 13.25 25.25
CA MET A 177 -33.71 12.40 24.15
C MET A 177 -34.31 11.09 24.65
N ASP A 178 -35.47 10.74 24.09
CA ASP A 178 -36.12 9.46 24.34
C ASP A 178 -35.58 8.36 23.41
N LEU A 179 -35.66 7.11 23.87
CA LEU A 179 -35.28 5.95 23.07
C LEU A 179 -36.16 5.85 21.82
N GLY A 180 -35.53 5.77 20.64
CA GLY A 180 -36.23 5.69 19.36
C GLY A 180 -36.51 7.05 18.71
N GLN A 181 -36.24 8.16 19.40
CA GLN A 181 -36.44 9.50 18.86
C GLN A 181 -35.47 9.78 17.69
N VAL A 182 -36.00 10.37 16.61
CA VAL A 182 -35.19 10.77 15.45
C VAL A 182 -34.55 12.13 15.75
N TRP A 183 -33.27 12.26 15.42
CA TRP A 183 -32.55 13.52 15.60
C TRP A 183 -33.02 14.51 14.52
N SER A 184 -33.68 15.60 14.92
CA SER A 184 -33.92 16.76 14.06
C SER A 184 -33.10 17.96 14.55
N LEU A 185 -32.64 18.78 13.60
CA LEU A 185 -31.98 20.06 13.89
C LEU A 185 -32.99 21.21 14.05
N ASP A 186 -34.27 20.93 13.80
CA ASP A 186 -35.37 21.90 13.84
C ASP A 186 -35.91 21.99 15.28
N TRP A 187 -35.20 22.72 16.13
CA TRP A 187 -35.64 23.15 17.45
C TRP A 187 -35.92 24.65 17.49
#